data_AF-A0A6B3I021-F1
#
_entry.id   AF-A0A6B3I021-F1
#
_cell.length_a   1.000
_cell.length_b   1.000
_cell.length_c   1.000
_cell.angle_alpha   90.00
_cell.angle_beta   90.00
_cell.angle_gamma   90.00
#
_symmetry.space_group_name_H-M   'P 1'
#
loop_
_entity.id
_entity.type
_entity.pdbx_description
1 polymer ?
#
loop_
_entity_poly.entity_id
_entity_poly.type
_entity_poly.pdbx_seq_one_letter_code
_entity_poly.pdbx_strand_id
1 'polypeptide(L)'
;VRTAVFALSGRIFTADLASGRVREAPAAPGAVGPHLDPGGSRIAYAAGGALRVTSVRGTDEPLAEPEGPDVAWGSAEFVAAEEMGRTRGFWWSPDGQSLLTARVDTRQVAKWYLSDSAAPHRPPTRIAYPAAGTANAEVTLWRITLDGVRRRIHWDEA
;
A
#
# COMPACT_ATOMS: atom_id res chain seq x y z
N VAL A 1 -13.81 17.01 -8.13
CA VAL A 1 -13.05 16.63 -6.92
C VAL A 1 -12.84 17.88 -6.07
N ARG A 2 -13.27 17.89 -4.80
CA ARG A 2 -13.12 19.06 -3.88
C ARG A 2 -12.06 18.84 -2.79
N THR A 3 -11.57 17.62 -2.65
CA THR A 3 -10.60 17.24 -1.61
C THR A 3 -9.45 16.49 -2.26
N ALA A 4 -8.22 16.86 -1.89
CA ALA A 4 -7.02 16.09 -2.20
C ALA A 4 -6.53 15.37 -0.94
N VAL A 5 -5.86 14.24 -1.13
CA VAL A 5 -5.17 13.50 -0.06
C VAL A 5 -3.72 13.29 -0.45
N PHE A 6 -2.81 13.41 0.52
CA PHE A 6 -1.39 13.19 0.30
C PHE A 6 -0.71 12.70 1.58
N ALA A 7 0.45 12.06 1.40
CA ALA A 7 1.32 11.69 2.51
C ALA A 7 2.46 12.71 2.64
N LEU A 8 2.81 13.05 3.87
CA LEU A 8 3.98 13.87 4.19
C LEU A 8 4.65 13.33 5.46
N SER A 9 5.92 12.94 5.35
CA SER A 9 6.70 12.34 6.45
C SER A 9 6.00 11.15 7.11
N GLY A 10 5.40 10.26 6.30
CA GLY A 10 4.71 9.06 6.78
C GLY A 10 3.39 9.31 7.50
N ARG A 11 2.79 10.51 7.34
CA ARG A 11 1.49 10.92 7.89
C ARG A 11 0.55 11.32 6.77
N ILE A 12 -0.76 11.25 7.00
CA ILE A 12 -1.78 11.52 5.97
C ILE A 12 -2.43 12.88 6.21
N PHE A 13 -2.58 13.64 5.13
CA PHE A 13 -3.26 14.93 5.14
C PHE A 13 -4.36 14.98 4.08
N THR A 14 -5.45 15.66 4.42
CA THR A 14 -6.50 16.05 3.49
C THR A 14 -6.45 17.56 3.28
N ALA A 15 -6.64 18.01 2.04
CA ALA A 15 -6.74 19.41 1.69
C ALA A 15 -8.07 19.66 0.97
N ASP A 16 -8.85 20.59 1.49
CA ASP A 16 -10.00 21.13 0.77
C ASP A 16 -9.50 22.13 -0.28
N LEU A 17 -9.74 21.83 -1.55
CA LEU A 17 -9.18 22.57 -2.69
C LEU A 17 -9.89 23.92 -2.92
N ALA A 18 -11.06 24.14 -2.32
CA ALA A 18 -11.80 25.39 -2.46
C ALA A 18 -11.37 26.42 -1.40
N SER A 19 -11.16 25.97 -0.17
CA SER A 19 -10.81 26.81 0.98
C SER A 19 -9.31 26.82 1.30
N GLY A 20 -8.54 25.88 0.73
CA GLY A 20 -7.13 25.69 1.07
C GLY A 20 -6.90 25.09 2.46
N ARG A 21 -7.96 24.69 3.17
CA ARG A 21 -7.84 24.16 4.52
C ARG A 21 -7.23 22.76 4.50
N VAL A 22 -6.13 22.59 5.23
CA VAL A 22 -5.46 21.30 5.42
C VAL A 22 -5.76 20.72 6.79
N ARG A 23 -5.97 19.41 6.86
CA ARG A 23 -6.15 18.66 8.11
C ARG A 23 -5.39 17.35 8.04
N GLU A 24 -4.72 17.01 9.14
CA GLU A 24 -4.16 15.67 9.33
C GLU A 24 -5.29 14.67 9.59
N ALA A 25 -5.20 13.50 8.95
CA ALA A 25 -6.10 12.38 9.17
C ALA A 25 -5.41 11.35 10.09
N PRO A 26 -6.16 10.66 10.97
CA PRO A 26 -5.60 9.56 11.77
C PRO A 26 -4.99 8.48 10.86
N ALA A 27 -3.75 8.09 11.11
CA ALA A 27 -3.07 7.07 10.34
C ALA A 27 -1.97 6.39 11.15
N ALA A 28 -1.67 5.14 10.83
CA ALA A 28 -0.49 4.45 11.32
C ALA A 28 0.80 5.14 10.81
N PRO A 29 1.90 5.12 11.60
CA PRO A 29 3.18 5.67 11.17
C PRO A 29 3.70 5.04 9.87
N GLY A 30 4.39 5.82 9.05
CA GLY A 30 4.97 5.33 7.80
C GLY A 30 3.93 5.13 6.69
N ALA A 31 2.83 5.87 6.73
CA ALA A 31 1.79 5.83 5.72
C ALA A 31 2.30 6.25 4.34
N VAL A 32 1.97 5.47 3.31
CA VAL A 32 2.32 5.73 1.91
C VAL A 32 1.12 5.51 0.97
N GLY A 33 1.15 6.22 -0.15
CA GLY A 33 0.17 6.08 -1.24
C GLY A 33 -1.30 6.25 -0.85
N PRO A 34 -1.69 7.28 -0.06
CA PRO A 34 -3.09 7.42 0.35
C PRO A 34 -4.00 7.73 -0.84
N HIS A 35 -5.21 7.18 -0.82
CA HIS A 35 -6.21 7.41 -1.86
C HIS A 35 -7.61 7.51 -1.27
N LEU A 36 -8.34 8.57 -1.65
CA LEU A 36 -9.73 8.76 -1.25
C LEU A 36 -10.65 7.71 -1.89
N ASP A 37 -11.68 7.30 -1.16
CA ASP A 37 -12.80 6.57 -1.75
C ASP A 37 -13.60 7.49 -2.69
N PRO A 38 -14.45 6.94 -3.58
CA PRO A 38 -15.22 7.75 -4.53
C PRO A 38 -16.09 8.82 -3.87
N GLY A 39 -16.56 8.57 -2.63
CA GLY A 39 -17.33 9.51 -1.82
C GLY A 39 -16.49 10.56 -1.07
N GLY A 40 -15.17 10.41 -1.00
CA GLY A 40 -14.26 11.33 -0.31
C GLY A 40 -14.34 11.30 1.22
N SER A 41 -14.94 10.26 1.80
CA SER A 41 -15.15 10.10 3.24
C SER A 41 -14.10 9.22 3.92
N ARG A 42 -13.48 8.32 3.15
CA ARG A 42 -12.50 7.34 3.62
C ARG A 42 -11.22 7.43 2.80
N ILE A 43 -10.12 7.04 3.41
CA ILE A 43 -8.79 7.03 2.81
C ILE A 43 -8.23 5.62 2.98
N ALA A 44 -7.89 4.96 1.87
CA ALA A 44 -7.10 3.73 1.89
C ALA A 44 -5.63 4.08 1.71
N TYR A 45 -4.75 3.37 2.40
CA TYR A 45 -3.30 3.58 2.33
C TYR A 45 -2.54 2.33 2.80
N ALA A 46 -1.24 2.28 2.53
CA ALA A 46 -0.38 1.21 3.03
C ALA A 46 0.52 1.71 4.17
N ALA A 47 0.73 0.89 5.19
CA ALA A 47 1.69 1.13 6.27
C ALA A 47 2.11 -0.18 6.91
N GLY A 48 3.43 -0.38 7.15
CA GLY A 48 3.95 -1.57 7.83
C GLY A 48 3.62 -2.90 7.14
N GLY A 49 3.43 -2.90 5.82
CA GLY A 49 2.99 -4.08 5.06
C GLY A 49 1.48 -4.32 5.07
N ALA A 50 0.71 -3.57 5.87
CA ALA A 50 -0.74 -3.66 5.92
C ALA A 50 -1.42 -2.71 4.93
N LEU A 51 -2.57 -3.12 4.39
CA LEU A 51 -3.53 -2.23 3.75
C LEU A 51 -4.50 -1.74 4.83
N ARG A 52 -4.62 -0.42 4.98
CA ARG A 52 -5.40 0.23 6.04
C ARG A 52 -6.43 1.16 5.45
N VAL A 53 -7.52 1.35 6.18
CA VAL A 53 -8.57 2.33 5.87
C VAL A 53 -8.78 3.22 7.08
N THR A 54 -8.75 4.52 6.85
CA THR A 54 -9.06 5.53 7.87
C THR A 54 -10.18 6.43 7.40
N SER A 55 -10.98 6.91 8.35
CA SER A 55 -11.96 7.97 8.13
C SER A 55 -11.34 9.33 8.42
N VAL A 56 -11.71 10.35 7.64
CA VAL A 56 -11.27 11.75 7.86
C VAL A 56 -11.63 12.27 9.27
N ARG A 57 -12.56 11.61 9.97
CA ARG A 57 -13.03 11.99 11.31
C ARG A 57 -13.06 10.83 12.33
N GLY A 58 -12.55 9.65 11.98
CA GLY A 58 -12.83 8.42 12.71
C GLY A 58 -11.59 7.63 13.12
N THR A 59 -11.77 6.32 13.25
CA THR A 59 -10.71 5.36 13.60
C THR A 59 -9.95 4.89 12.35
N ASP A 60 -8.68 4.57 12.56
CA ASP A 60 -7.81 3.94 11.58
C ASP A 60 -7.74 2.44 11.86
N GLU A 61 -8.04 1.61 10.86
CA GLU A 61 -8.11 0.16 11.02
C GLU A 61 -7.44 -0.58 9.86
N PRO A 62 -6.75 -1.71 10.14
CA PRO A 62 -6.22 -2.57 9.10
C PRO A 62 -7.34 -3.30 8.39
N LEU A 63 -7.38 -3.20 7.06
CA LEU A 63 -8.25 -4.01 6.22
C LEU A 63 -7.61 -5.37 5.91
N ALA A 64 -6.28 -5.37 5.73
CA ALA A 64 -5.47 -6.57 5.57
C ALA A 64 -4.12 -6.42 6.27
N GLU A 65 -3.83 -7.37 7.17
CA GLU A 65 -2.54 -7.49 7.87
C GLU A 65 -1.63 -8.47 7.11
N PRO A 66 -0.30 -8.20 7.08
CA PRO A 66 0.65 -9.12 6.46
C PRO A 66 0.82 -10.38 7.31
N GLU A 67 0.96 -11.53 6.66
CA GLU A 67 1.19 -12.81 7.36
C GLU A 67 2.65 -12.99 7.81
N GLY A 68 3.54 -12.05 7.47
CA GLY A 68 4.95 -12.05 7.84
C GLY A 68 5.71 -10.88 7.22
N PRO A 69 7.00 -10.71 7.56
CA PRO A 69 7.79 -9.53 7.19
C PRO A 69 8.08 -9.40 5.69
N ASP A 70 7.93 -10.49 4.93
CA ASP A 70 8.13 -10.52 3.48
C ASP A 70 6.83 -10.44 2.67
N VAL A 71 5.69 -10.29 3.35
CA VAL A 71 4.37 -10.12 2.73
C VAL A 71 3.87 -8.70 2.93
N ALA A 72 3.28 -8.12 1.89
CA ALA A 72 2.62 -6.83 1.97
C ALA A 72 1.28 -6.83 1.22
N TRP A 73 0.36 -6.00 1.68
CA TRP A 73 -0.93 -5.74 1.06
C TRP A 73 -0.99 -4.30 0.56
N GLY A 74 -1.57 -4.10 -0.63
CA GLY A 74 -1.84 -2.76 -1.16
C GLY A 74 -0.63 -2.00 -1.72
N SER A 75 0.58 -2.56 -1.63
CA SER A 75 1.78 -2.03 -2.26
C SER A 75 2.09 -2.75 -3.57
N ALA A 76 2.75 -2.05 -4.49
CA ALA A 76 3.35 -2.69 -5.65
C ALA A 76 4.67 -3.36 -5.27
N GLU A 77 4.98 -4.48 -5.93
CA GLU A 77 6.32 -5.08 -5.85
C GLU A 77 7.31 -4.32 -6.75
N PHE A 78 8.60 -4.58 -6.57
CA PHE A 78 9.70 -3.84 -7.20
C PHE A 78 9.56 -3.71 -8.73
N VAL A 79 9.37 -4.82 -9.45
CA VAL A 79 9.25 -4.83 -10.92
C VAL A 79 8.02 -4.05 -11.36
N ALA A 80 6.89 -4.22 -10.68
CA ALA A 80 5.69 -3.47 -10.98
C ALA A 80 5.87 -1.96 -10.82
N ALA A 81 6.56 -1.52 -9.76
CA ALA A 81 6.82 -0.12 -9.52
C ALA A 81 7.81 0.48 -10.52
N GLU A 82 8.95 -0.20 -10.73
CA GLU A 82 10.08 0.33 -11.52
C GLU A 82 9.90 0.12 -13.03
N GLU A 83 9.43 -1.07 -13.44
CA GLU A 83 9.43 -1.49 -14.85
C GLU A 83 8.05 -1.43 -15.50
N MET A 84 6.96 -1.56 -14.73
CA MET A 84 5.59 -1.55 -15.25
C MET A 84 4.85 -0.22 -15.01
N GLY A 85 5.44 0.72 -14.27
CA GLY A 85 4.81 1.99 -13.92
C GLY A 85 3.60 1.88 -12.97
N ARG A 86 3.43 0.74 -12.30
CA ARG A 86 2.35 0.49 -11.33
C ARG A 86 2.88 0.71 -9.93
N THR A 87 2.72 1.91 -9.41
CA THR A 87 3.20 2.32 -8.07
C THR A 87 2.23 2.01 -6.93
N ARG A 88 1.02 1.53 -7.24
CA ARG A 88 -0.01 1.16 -6.27
C ARG A 88 -0.40 -0.30 -6.36
N GLY A 89 -0.79 -0.88 -5.23
CA GLY A 89 -1.31 -2.23 -5.13
C GLY A 89 -2.78 -2.31 -4.72
N PHE A 90 -3.54 -1.20 -4.68
CA PHE A 90 -4.97 -1.24 -4.37
C PHE A 90 -5.79 -0.23 -5.16
N TRP A 91 -7.09 -0.49 -5.28
CA TRP A 91 -8.06 0.31 -6.01
C TRP A 91 -9.44 0.22 -5.36
N TRP A 92 -10.04 1.37 -5.05
CA TRP A 92 -11.41 1.42 -4.55
C TRP A 92 -12.39 0.92 -5.60
N SER A 93 -13.38 0.16 -5.16
CA SER A 93 -14.59 -0.10 -5.96
C SER A 93 -15.37 1.20 -6.20
N PRO A 94 -16.13 1.31 -7.31
CA PRO A 94 -16.88 2.53 -7.63
C PRO A 94 -17.91 2.95 -6.57
N ASP A 95 -18.45 1.99 -5.81
CA ASP A 95 -19.39 2.23 -4.70
C ASP A 95 -18.69 2.52 -3.36
N GLY A 96 -17.36 2.42 -3.31
CA GLY A 96 -16.54 2.63 -2.13
C GLY A 96 -16.75 1.59 -1.01
N GLN A 97 -17.39 0.44 -1.28
CA GLN A 97 -17.68 -0.58 -0.26
C GLN A 97 -16.64 -1.70 -0.20
N SER A 98 -15.73 -1.73 -1.17
CA SER A 98 -14.65 -2.70 -1.25
C SER A 98 -13.40 -2.13 -1.93
N LEU A 99 -12.28 -2.81 -1.76
CA LEU A 99 -11.04 -2.57 -2.49
C LEU A 99 -10.65 -3.83 -3.26
N LEU A 100 -10.19 -3.65 -4.49
CA LEU A 100 -9.27 -4.60 -5.10
C LEU A 100 -7.87 -4.33 -4.53
N THR A 101 -7.13 -5.37 -4.18
CA THR A 101 -5.80 -5.25 -3.63
C THR A 101 -4.90 -6.41 -4.03
N ALA A 102 -3.64 -6.09 -4.30
CA ALA A 102 -2.57 -7.04 -4.48
C ALA A 102 -2.01 -7.44 -3.11
N ARG A 103 -1.95 -8.74 -2.87
CA ARG A 103 -1.08 -9.36 -1.87
C ARG A 103 0.23 -9.72 -2.56
N VAL A 104 1.32 -9.18 -2.07
CA VAL A 104 2.66 -9.37 -2.59
C VAL A 104 3.46 -10.19 -1.59
N ASP A 105 4.01 -11.31 -2.02
CA ASP A 105 4.85 -12.18 -1.21
C ASP A 105 6.24 -12.31 -1.83
N THR A 106 7.24 -11.81 -1.09
CA THR A 106 8.63 -11.74 -1.56
C THR A 106 9.53 -12.79 -0.93
N ARG A 107 8.97 -13.84 -0.31
CA ARG A 107 9.76 -14.89 0.35
C ARG A 107 10.69 -15.64 -0.60
N GLN A 108 10.28 -15.81 -1.86
CA GLN A 108 11.08 -16.49 -2.90
C GLN A 108 12.05 -15.56 -3.63
N VAL A 109 11.95 -14.24 -3.41
CA VAL A 109 12.80 -13.25 -4.08
C VAL A 109 14.14 -13.15 -3.35
N ALA A 110 15.24 -13.20 -4.12
CA ALA A 110 16.58 -13.04 -3.58
C ALA A 110 16.72 -11.71 -2.81
N LYS A 111 17.47 -11.74 -1.70
CA LYS A 111 17.70 -10.55 -0.88
C LYS A 111 19.06 -9.95 -1.18
N TRP A 112 19.08 -8.67 -1.51
CA TRP A 112 20.30 -7.88 -1.67
C TRP A 112 20.49 -6.98 -0.45
N TYR A 113 21.75 -6.64 -0.18
CA TYR A 113 22.14 -5.84 0.98
C TYR A 113 22.83 -4.56 0.48
N LEU A 114 22.23 -3.42 0.76
CA LEU A 114 22.72 -2.11 0.32
C LEU A 114 23.31 -1.35 1.52
N SER A 115 24.61 -1.08 1.47
CA SER A 115 25.30 -0.27 2.47
C SER A 115 25.11 1.22 2.19
N ASP A 116 24.97 2.02 3.24
CA ASP A 116 24.91 3.49 3.15
C ASP A 116 26.32 4.08 3.36
N SER A 117 26.93 4.60 2.29
CA SER A 117 28.25 5.20 2.36
C SER A 117 28.31 6.50 3.19
N ALA A 118 27.17 7.19 3.36
CA ALA A 118 27.10 8.37 4.22
C ALA A 118 27.00 8.00 5.71
N ALA A 119 26.58 6.77 6.02
CA ALA A 119 26.51 6.24 7.38
C ALA A 119 27.10 4.82 7.46
N PRO A 120 28.41 4.64 7.19
CA PRO A 120 29.02 3.32 7.01
C PRO A 120 29.03 2.45 8.27
N HIS A 121 28.74 3.03 9.44
CA HIS A 121 28.59 2.33 10.71
C HIS A 121 27.22 1.64 10.86
N ARG A 122 26.23 1.96 10.02
CA ARG A 122 24.90 1.35 10.07
C ARG A 122 24.91 0.01 9.34
N PRO A 123 24.19 -1.02 9.84
CA PRO A 123 23.99 -2.25 9.10
C PRO A 123 23.38 -1.99 7.70
N PRO A 124 23.74 -2.80 6.68
CA PRO A 124 23.15 -2.67 5.35
C PRO A 124 21.63 -2.84 5.36
N THR A 125 20.95 -2.11 4.49
CA THR A 125 19.51 -2.26 4.26
C THR A 125 19.27 -3.51 3.40
N ARG A 126 18.39 -4.40 3.88
CA ARG A 126 17.97 -5.59 3.12
C ARG A 126 16.81 -5.22 2.19
N ILE A 127 16.95 -5.52 0.90
CA ILE A 127 15.89 -5.35 -0.10
C ILE A 127 15.59 -6.67 -0.82
N ALA A 128 14.34 -6.87 -1.25
CA ALA A 128 13.99 -7.95 -2.16
C ALA A 128 14.27 -7.48 -3.60
N TYR A 129 15.20 -8.15 -4.29
CA TYR A 129 15.60 -7.75 -5.64
C TYR A 129 15.47 -8.93 -6.62
N PRO A 130 14.48 -8.89 -7.53
CA PRO A 130 14.25 -9.94 -8.51
C PRO A 130 15.16 -9.75 -9.73
N ALA A 131 16.40 -10.26 -9.63
CA ALA A 131 17.33 -10.23 -10.74
C ALA A 131 16.79 -11.03 -11.94
N ALA A 132 17.15 -10.62 -13.16
CA ALA A 132 16.71 -11.28 -14.38
C ALA A 132 17.02 -12.79 -14.35
N GLY A 133 16.02 -13.61 -14.70
CA GLY A 133 16.12 -15.07 -14.66
C GLY A 133 15.96 -15.71 -13.28
N THR A 134 15.65 -14.93 -12.23
CA THR A 134 15.36 -15.45 -10.88
C THR A 134 13.86 -15.33 -10.54
N ALA A 135 13.48 -15.79 -9.35
CA ALA A 135 12.09 -15.75 -8.91
C ALA A 135 11.60 -14.30 -8.69
N ASN A 136 10.40 -14.02 -9.19
CA ASN A 136 9.64 -12.81 -8.88
C ASN A 136 8.87 -12.97 -7.57
N ALA A 137 8.29 -11.87 -7.08
CA ALA A 137 7.31 -11.94 -6.01
C ALA A 137 6.09 -12.74 -6.47
N GLU A 138 5.52 -13.56 -5.57
CA GLU A 138 4.20 -14.13 -5.79
C GLU A 138 3.16 -13.02 -5.55
N VAL A 139 2.33 -12.75 -6.55
CA VAL A 139 1.32 -11.69 -6.48
C VAL A 139 -0.05 -12.30 -6.68
N THR A 140 -0.94 -12.13 -5.70
CA THR A 140 -2.35 -12.52 -5.78
C THR A 140 -3.25 -11.29 -5.68
N LEU A 141 -4.39 -11.30 -6.36
CA LEU A 141 -5.38 -10.23 -6.36
C LEU A 141 -6.58 -10.65 -5.52
N TRP A 142 -7.06 -9.72 -4.71
CA TRP A 142 -8.14 -9.96 -3.78
C TRP A 142 -9.14 -8.82 -3.85
N ARG A 143 -10.43 -9.17 -3.71
CA ARG A 143 -11.44 -8.21 -3.30
C ARG A 143 -11.61 -8.30 -1.78
N ILE A 144 -11.50 -7.17 -1.10
CA ILE A 144 -11.77 -7.06 0.32
C ILE A 144 -12.87 -6.02 0.54
N THR A 145 -13.98 -6.44 1.12
CA THR A 145 -15.07 -5.55 1.53
C THR A 145 -14.74 -4.91 2.88
N LEU A 146 -15.34 -3.75 3.16
CA LEU A 146 -15.08 -3.02 4.41
C LEU A 146 -15.57 -3.73 5.68
N ASP A 147 -16.45 -4.72 5.55
CA ASP A 147 -16.87 -5.62 6.62
C ASP A 147 -15.92 -6.82 6.83
N GLY A 148 -14.82 -6.87 6.07
CA GLY A 148 -13.74 -7.83 6.24
C GLY A 148 -13.85 -9.11 5.40
N VAL A 149 -14.88 -9.26 4.55
CA VAL A 149 -14.95 -10.42 3.64
C VAL A 149 -13.86 -10.30 2.58
N ARG A 150 -12.98 -11.32 2.54
CA ARG A 150 -11.87 -11.43 1.57
C ARG A 150 -12.16 -12.52 0.56
N ARG A 151 -12.05 -12.20 -0.72
CA ARG A 151 -12.18 -13.15 -1.82
C ARG A 151 -11.00 -13.02 -2.78
N ARG A 152 -10.26 -14.10 -2.99
CA ARG A 152 -9.24 -14.17 -4.03
C ARG A 152 -9.91 -14.10 -5.40
N ILE A 153 -9.34 -13.30 -6.28
CA ILE A 153 -9.67 -13.28 -7.70
C ILE A 153 -8.67 -14.20 -8.39
N HIS A 154 -9.18 -15.19 -9.12
CA HIS A 154 -8.38 -16.11 -9.92
C HIS A 154 -8.42 -15.59 -11.35
N TRP A 155 -7.27 -15.27 -11.94
CA TRP A 155 -7.16 -14.81 -13.34
C TRP A 155 -6.12 -15.59 -14.14
N ASP A 156 -5.28 -16.36 -13.43
CA ASP A 156 -4.10 -17.07 -13.90
C ASP A 156 -4.19 -18.59 -13.70
N GLU A 157 -5.35 -19.06 -13.22
CA GLU A 157 -5.68 -20.49 -13.13
C GLU A 157 -6.59 -20.85 -14.32
N ALA A 158 -6.02 -21.58 -15.29
CA ALA A 158 -6.74 -22.21 -16.39
C ALA A 158 -7.12 -23.65 -16.02
#